data_AF-A0A933KBR3-F1
#
_entry.id   AF-A0A933KBR3-F1
#
_cell.length_a   1.000
_cell.length_b   1.000
_cell.length_c   1.000
_cell.angle_alpha   90.00
_cell.angle_beta   90.00
_cell.angle_gamma   90.00
#
_symmetry.space_group_name_H-M   'P 1'
#
loop_
_entity.id
_entity.type
_entity.pdbx_description
1 polymer ?
#
loop_
_entity_poly.entity_id
_entity_poly.type
_entity_poly.pdbx_seq_one_letter_code
_entity_poly.pdbx_strand_id
1 'polypeptide(L)'
;MERLVRVLVLLLAMVCLPWGTGCGPRSALPGIAVAVPPDASGTEPGPIGNALTVTGLLQYQKIVVTVNAQGQVTNKSTVNFPIRFADVLALDGVTKAEIQVQPCATDATGNFKLFVPKGKTFYVSVRASTSNSTSRANLAVHDPTTNAIQRVDFVDKTTGQPFNPPAGTTSMTVTGDPIPASPSSERPSGIFNILDAGLVASDKVRDVRGSPLDLLRFFWTNVDTAVSLSGSYFVSSDTQGLPAVFIRGGSNSDTGNTDEFDDPIIDHEYGHFVLFRISRDQSLGGGHYVGDYLYPTLAWSEGFSDCFAGISLGQPLIYDIVGITGPAPTAGVLNLEGGRPAGSNRGIKVEASVAEVVWDLVDGAENRPNSDNEQYNLTFAQIYSALVALRAKSVYTTVEDFLTALVNDVQPAPISAANVTSLVTTTPEPQGMTFPPTGDDVFPPALVFGDTRNTSCVTRNTGQESLTGTEVTNRFYKFTVAAQQSVTVNVSVASPWAGTNANGSNIDLYVLTLDNAFALSTTGIALTPEPRPEAIQETGTGTLAQGDYIIYVNGRPNISTGVLTNTASNTVTFRLSLTSP
;
A
#
# COMPACT_ATOMS: atom_id res chain seq x y z
N MET A 1 -29.64 -35.33 49.18
CA MET A 1 -28.24 -35.76 49.16
C MET A 1 -27.62 -35.11 47.93
N GLU A 2 -27.14 -33.87 48.07
CA GLU A 2 -25.68 -33.54 48.09
C GLU A 2 -25.06 -33.71 46.69
N ARG A 3 -24.51 -32.73 45.95
CA ARG A 3 -23.98 -31.35 46.15
C ARG A 3 -24.10 -30.61 44.79
N LEU A 4 -24.60 -29.38 44.68
CA LEU A 4 -23.91 -28.08 44.87
C LEU A 4 -22.58 -27.92 44.09
N VAL A 5 -22.67 -27.36 42.87
CA VAL A 5 -21.60 -26.53 42.27
C VAL A 5 -22.24 -25.21 41.84
N ARG A 6 -21.72 -24.12 42.40
CA ARG A 6 -22.25 -22.75 42.31
C ARG A 6 -21.86 -22.11 40.98
N VAL A 7 -22.87 -21.59 40.27
CA VAL A 7 -22.71 -20.56 39.24
C VAL A 7 -22.38 -19.25 39.95
N LEU A 8 -21.19 -18.70 39.72
CA LEU A 8 -20.81 -17.38 40.21
C LEU A 8 -21.07 -16.38 39.07
N VAL A 9 -22.19 -15.66 39.19
CA VAL A 9 -22.46 -14.43 38.45
C VAL A 9 -21.55 -13.35 39.04
N LEU A 10 -20.53 -12.92 38.30
CA LEU A 10 -19.76 -11.73 38.62
C LEU A 10 -20.31 -10.57 37.79
N LEU A 11 -21.17 -9.77 38.43
CA LEU A 11 -21.34 -8.36 38.08
C LEU A 11 -19.96 -7.69 38.23
N LEU A 12 -19.35 -7.28 37.12
CA LEU A 12 -18.26 -6.30 37.18
C LEU A 12 -18.88 -4.91 37.11
N ALA A 13 -18.73 -4.17 38.21
CA ALA A 13 -19.04 -2.76 38.29
C ALA A 13 -18.25 -1.98 37.24
N MET A 14 -18.95 -1.14 36.48
CA MET A 14 -18.38 -0.02 35.75
C MET A 14 -17.61 0.87 36.75
N VAL A 15 -16.29 0.75 36.74
CA VAL A 15 -15.42 1.79 37.29
C VAL A 15 -15.18 2.77 36.15
N CYS A 16 -15.77 3.97 36.27
CA CYS A 16 -15.34 5.14 35.53
C CYS A 16 -13.85 5.37 35.76
N LEU A 17 -13.01 5.00 34.79
CA LEU A 17 -11.62 5.44 34.75
C LEU A 17 -11.59 6.85 34.14
N PRO A 18 -11.08 7.87 34.85
CA PRO A 18 -10.92 9.20 34.30
C PRO A 18 -9.80 9.19 33.26
N TRP A 19 -10.15 9.64 32.05
CA TRP A 19 -9.36 10.29 31.01
C TRP A 19 -7.84 10.24 31.22
N GLY A 20 -7.19 9.31 30.51
CA GLY A 20 -5.75 9.24 30.41
C GLY A 20 -5.20 10.37 29.54
N THR A 21 -4.40 11.23 30.16
CA THR A 21 -3.63 12.32 29.55
C THR A 21 -2.60 11.79 28.56
N GLY A 22 -2.67 12.23 27.30
CA GLY A 22 -1.80 11.83 26.18
C GLY A 22 -0.35 12.34 26.23
N CYS A 23 0.24 12.50 27.41
CA CYS A 23 1.65 12.86 27.59
C CYS A 23 2.27 11.93 28.64
N GLY A 24 2.73 10.76 28.22
CA GLY A 24 3.46 9.80 29.07
C GLY A 24 4.63 9.18 28.30
N PRO A 25 5.77 8.90 28.96
CA PRO A 25 6.95 8.35 28.29
C PRO A 25 6.77 6.88 27.88
N ARG A 26 7.45 6.52 26.78
CA ARG A 26 7.51 5.18 26.18
C ARG A 26 8.20 4.18 27.12
N SER A 27 7.60 3.04 27.39
CA SER A 27 8.30 1.86 27.90
C SER A 27 9.03 1.16 26.75
N ALA A 28 10.34 0.98 26.89
CA ALA A 28 11.16 0.25 25.92
C ALA A 28 10.85 -1.27 25.99
N LEU A 29 10.67 -1.90 24.83
CA LEU A 29 10.68 -3.37 24.67
C LEU A 29 11.88 -3.77 23.78
N PRO A 30 12.41 -5.00 23.93
CA PRO A 30 13.81 -5.30 23.66
C PRO A 30 14.07 -5.68 22.20
N GLY A 31 15.19 -5.20 21.64
CA GLY A 31 15.74 -5.70 20.38
C GLY A 31 16.85 -4.82 19.78
N ILE A 32 18.07 -5.35 19.78
CA ILE A 32 19.32 -4.86 19.17
C ILE A 32 20.06 -3.76 19.95
N ALA A 33 21.10 -4.21 20.67
CA ALA A 33 21.99 -3.38 21.47
C ALA A 33 22.97 -2.59 20.60
N VAL A 34 22.85 -1.27 20.63
CA VAL A 34 23.98 -0.35 20.43
C VAL A 34 24.29 0.23 21.81
N ALA A 35 25.54 0.09 22.27
CA ALA A 35 25.95 0.50 23.60
C ALA A 35 25.80 2.01 23.80
N VAL A 36 24.85 2.41 24.65
CA VAL A 36 24.73 3.77 25.22
C VAL A 36 25.30 3.73 26.65
N PRO A 37 26.05 4.74 27.12
CA PRO A 37 26.66 4.74 28.46
C PRO A 37 25.60 4.70 29.57
N PRO A 38 25.96 4.25 30.80
CA PRO A 38 25.00 3.91 31.83
C PRO A 38 24.23 5.13 32.37
N ASP A 39 22.94 4.86 32.51
CA ASP A 39 21.84 5.69 33.01
C ASP A 39 22.16 6.37 34.36
N ALA A 40 21.99 7.68 34.40
CA ALA A 40 21.92 8.43 35.64
C ALA A 40 20.47 8.35 36.13
N SER A 41 20.28 7.57 37.19
CA SER A 41 19.10 7.48 38.06
C SER A 41 18.02 8.55 37.82
N GLY A 42 16.84 8.08 37.39
CA GLY A 42 15.65 8.88 37.17
C GLY A 42 15.35 9.84 38.32
N THR A 43 15.44 11.12 38.00
CA THR A 43 14.66 12.17 38.63
C THR A 43 13.64 12.65 37.60
N GLU A 44 12.37 12.75 37.99
CA GLU A 44 11.39 13.51 37.19
C GLU A 44 11.99 14.89 36.88
N PRO A 45 11.97 15.36 35.62
CA PRO A 45 12.14 16.77 35.36
C PRO A 45 10.96 17.48 36.02
N GLY A 46 11.24 18.27 37.05
CA GLY A 46 10.20 19.01 37.78
C GLY A 46 9.32 19.85 36.86
N PRO A 47 8.13 20.28 37.33
CA PRO A 47 7.24 21.13 36.56
C PRO A 47 8.01 22.33 36.01
N ILE A 48 7.79 22.68 34.74
CA ILE A 48 8.22 23.97 34.21
C ILE A 48 7.50 25.02 35.06
N GLY A 49 8.15 25.52 36.11
CA GLY A 49 7.57 26.44 37.11
C GLY A 49 7.12 27.79 36.52
N ASN A 50 7.25 27.95 35.20
CA ASN A 50 6.86 29.12 34.44
C ASN A 50 6.32 28.77 33.03
N ALA A 51 5.47 27.74 32.92
CA ALA A 51 4.78 27.40 31.67
C ALA A 51 3.37 28.02 31.57
N LEU A 52 3.02 28.40 30.35
CA LEU A 52 1.67 28.63 29.85
C LEU A 52 1.11 27.29 29.36
N THR A 53 -0.06 26.90 29.88
CA THR A 53 -0.81 25.74 29.36
C THR A 53 -1.66 26.17 28.17
N VAL A 54 -1.41 25.59 27.00
CA VAL A 54 -2.17 25.86 25.78
C VAL A 54 -3.00 24.61 25.47
N THR A 55 -4.31 24.78 25.33
CA THR A 55 -5.25 23.71 24.97
C THR A 55 -5.98 24.09 23.70
N GLY A 56 -6.60 23.14 23.01
CA GLY A 56 -7.38 23.47 21.84
C GLY A 56 -7.95 22.26 21.13
N LEU A 57 -8.74 22.54 20.09
CA LEU A 57 -9.29 21.58 19.16
C LEU A 57 -8.74 21.88 17.76
N LEU A 58 -8.17 20.87 17.11
CA LEU A 58 -7.67 20.96 15.74
C LEU A 58 -8.50 20.07 14.81
N GLN A 59 -8.96 20.66 13.71
CA GLN A 59 -9.80 20.00 12.71
C GLN A 59 -9.29 20.29 11.31
N TYR A 60 -9.60 19.41 10.37
CA TYR A 60 -9.40 19.61 8.95
C TYR A 60 -10.70 19.38 8.20
N GLN A 61 -10.86 20.02 7.05
CA GLN A 61 -11.96 19.76 6.13
C GLN A 61 -11.59 18.61 5.21
N LYS A 62 -12.57 17.76 4.94
CA LYS A 62 -12.51 16.71 3.95
C LYS A 62 -13.66 16.86 2.98
N ILE A 63 -13.38 16.67 1.69
CA ILE A 63 -14.44 16.51 0.69
C ILE A 63 -14.85 15.04 0.73
N VAL A 64 -16.03 14.77 1.27
CA VAL A 64 -16.62 13.43 1.32
C VAL A 64 -17.57 13.28 0.15
N VAL A 65 -17.41 12.19 -0.58
CA VAL A 65 -18.33 11.79 -1.65
C VAL A 65 -19.10 10.55 -1.28
N THR A 66 -20.22 10.35 -1.96
CA THR A 66 -20.88 9.05 -2.04
C THR A 66 -20.87 8.63 -3.50
N VAL A 67 -20.33 7.44 -3.75
CA VAL A 67 -20.22 6.84 -5.08
C VAL A 67 -21.12 5.60 -5.11
N ASN A 68 -21.91 5.43 -6.16
CA ASN A 68 -22.66 4.20 -6.36
C ASN A 68 -21.82 3.13 -7.08
N ALA A 69 -22.32 1.90 -7.17
CA ALA A 69 -21.64 0.80 -7.84
C ALA A 69 -21.38 1.04 -9.35
N GLN A 70 -21.98 2.08 -9.95
CA GLN A 70 -21.77 2.47 -11.35
C GLN A 70 -20.75 3.63 -11.51
N GLY A 71 -20.09 4.05 -10.44
CA GLY A 71 -19.12 5.16 -10.48
C GLY A 71 -19.73 6.55 -10.56
N GLN A 72 -21.03 6.68 -10.30
CA GLN A 72 -21.68 7.98 -10.23
C GLN A 72 -21.52 8.58 -8.84
N VAL A 73 -21.01 9.81 -8.77
CA VAL A 73 -20.98 10.59 -7.54
C VAL A 73 -22.38 11.12 -7.26
N THR A 74 -23.07 10.54 -6.28
CA THR A 74 -24.45 10.90 -5.92
C THR A 74 -24.52 12.01 -4.87
N ASN A 75 -23.45 12.19 -4.10
CA ASN A 75 -23.34 13.24 -3.10
C ASN A 75 -21.89 13.72 -3.00
N LYS A 76 -21.72 15.00 -2.71
CA LYS A 76 -20.43 15.65 -2.44
C LYS A 76 -20.65 16.71 -1.36
N SER A 77 -19.90 16.61 -0.27
CA SER A 77 -20.01 17.54 0.86
C SER A 77 -18.66 17.79 1.50
N THR A 78 -18.47 18.99 2.05
CA THR A 78 -17.28 19.31 2.85
C THR A 78 -17.62 19.15 4.32
N VAL A 79 -16.88 18.28 5.02
CA VAL A 79 -17.13 17.92 6.42
C VAL A 79 -15.87 18.21 7.25
N ASN A 80 -16.06 18.67 8.48
CA ASN A 80 -14.96 18.86 9.42
C ASN A 80 -14.65 17.56 10.16
N PHE A 81 -13.43 17.07 10.03
CA PHE A 81 -12.89 15.92 10.76
C PHE A 81 -11.89 16.38 11.82
N PRO A 82 -11.79 15.69 12.98
CA PRO A 82 -10.73 15.94 13.94
C PRO A 82 -9.37 15.55 13.33
N ILE A 83 -8.32 16.34 13.60
CA ILE A 83 -6.96 15.89 13.30
C ILE A 83 -6.57 14.91 14.41
N ARG A 84 -6.59 13.60 14.14
CA ARG A 84 -6.38 12.56 15.17
C ARG A 84 -4.90 12.23 15.34
N PHE A 85 -4.44 12.14 16.59
CA PHE A 85 -3.12 11.61 16.96
C PHE A 85 -1.89 12.26 16.30
N ALA A 86 -2.04 13.48 15.76
CA ALA A 86 -0.98 14.19 15.07
C ALA A 86 -0.05 14.91 16.05
N ASP A 87 1.25 14.92 15.76
CA ASP A 87 2.26 15.64 16.54
C ASP A 87 1.93 17.15 16.57
N VAL A 88 1.84 17.74 17.77
CA VAL A 88 1.62 19.18 17.99
C VAL A 88 2.84 19.80 18.65
N LEU A 89 3.27 20.96 18.14
CA LEU A 89 4.47 21.67 18.55
C LEU A 89 4.16 23.15 18.81
N ALA A 90 4.98 23.79 19.63
CA ALA A 90 5.08 25.25 19.68
C ALA A 90 6.32 25.70 18.92
N LEU A 91 6.15 26.59 17.94
CA LEU A 91 7.27 27.19 17.19
C LEU A 91 7.46 28.65 17.59
N ASP A 92 8.70 29.10 17.68
CA ASP A 92 9.05 30.48 18.03
C ASP A 92 8.45 31.46 17.03
N GLY A 93 7.82 32.51 17.56
CA GLY A 93 7.06 33.49 16.79
C GLY A 93 7.89 34.25 15.75
N VAL A 94 9.21 34.25 15.88
CA VAL A 94 10.14 34.95 14.99
C VAL A 94 10.95 33.97 14.16
N THR A 95 11.63 33.02 14.81
CA THR A 95 12.59 32.13 14.15
C THR A 95 11.97 30.86 13.58
N LYS A 96 10.72 30.54 13.95
CA LYS A 96 10.05 29.25 13.66
C LYS A 96 10.80 28.03 14.20
N ALA A 97 11.80 28.21 15.06
CA ALA A 97 12.46 27.11 15.76
C ALA A 97 11.50 26.49 16.80
N GLU A 98 11.61 25.18 17.04
CA GLU A 98 10.80 24.53 18.05
C GLU A 98 11.13 25.09 19.45
N ILE A 99 10.08 25.48 20.21
CA ILE A 99 10.20 25.94 21.59
C ILE A 99 10.03 24.78 22.59
N GLN A 100 9.37 23.68 22.18
CA GLN A 100 9.01 22.59 23.07
C GLN A 100 10.07 21.49 23.19
N VAL A 101 10.17 20.94 24.41
CA VAL A 101 11.04 19.83 24.83
C VAL A 101 10.26 18.54 25.17
N GLN A 102 8.93 18.54 25.07
CA GLN A 102 8.07 17.36 25.32
C GLN A 102 7.16 17.09 24.11
N PRO A 103 7.07 15.83 23.62
CA PRO A 103 6.12 15.45 22.57
C PRO A 103 4.67 15.69 23.02
N CYS A 104 3.86 16.28 22.15
CA CYS A 104 2.42 16.43 22.31
C CYS A 104 1.72 15.87 21.07
N ALA A 105 0.58 15.21 21.25
CA ALA A 105 -0.30 14.76 20.17
C ALA A 105 -1.70 15.37 20.34
N THR A 106 -2.47 15.41 19.26
CA THR A 106 -3.93 15.46 19.38
C THR A 106 -4.50 14.12 19.86
N ASP A 107 -5.65 14.12 20.52
CA ASP A 107 -6.38 12.89 20.84
C ASP A 107 -7.30 12.43 19.69
N ALA A 108 -8.11 11.39 19.92
CA ALA A 108 -9.06 10.85 18.94
C ALA A 108 -10.13 11.85 18.48
N THR A 109 -10.34 12.92 19.25
CA THR A 109 -11.32 13.98 19.00
C THR A 109 -10.66 15.27 18.52
N GLY A 110 -9.33 15.28 18.33
CA GLY A 110 -8.57 16.45 17.88
C GLY A 110 -8.19 17.42 19.00
N ASN A 111 -8.44 17.09 20.28
CA ASN A 111 -8.02 17.95 21.37
C ASN A 111 -6.53 17.79 21.64
N PHE A 112 -5.85 18.87 22.01
CA PHE A 112 -4.44 18.83 22.43
C PHE A 112 -4.20 19.64 23.70
N LYS A 113 -3.05 19.37 24.33
CA LYS A 113 -2.54 20.15 25.47
C LYS A 113 -1.02 20.25 25.40
N LEU A 114 -0.51 21.46 25.20
CA LEU A 114 0.92 21.75 25.12
C LEU A 114 1.34 22.79 26.17
N PHE A 115 2.64 22.82 26.48
CA PHE A 115 3.23 23.73 27.46
C PHE A 115 4.26 24.63 26.79
N VAL A 116 4.05 25.95 26.84
CA VAL A 116 4.96 26.96 26.28
C VAL A 116 5.57 27.78 27.40
N PRO A 117 6.85 28.19 27.37
CA PRO A 117 7.36 29.18 28.32
C PRO A 117 6.54 30.48 28.29
N LYS A 118 6.20 31.04 29.46
CA LYS A 118 5.45 32.30 29.54
C LYS A 118 6.18 33.47 28.89
N GLY A 119 5.42 34.42 28.36
CA GLY A 119 5.95 35.66 27.74
C GLY A 119 6.64 35.44 26.39
N LYS A 120 6.45 34.27 25.77
CA LYS A 120 6.90 33.98 24.40
C LYS A 120 5.80 34.21 23.39
N THR A 121 6.20 34.71 22.23
CA THR A 121 5.38 34.69 21.02
C THR A 121 5.58 33.35 20.32
N PHE A 122 4.52 32.69 19.87
CA PHE A 122 4.61 31.35 19.27
C PHE A 122 3.52 31.04 18.25
N TYR A 123 3.77 30.04 17.39
CA TYR A 123 2.76 29.36 16.59
C TYR A 123 2.41 28.02 17.24
N VAL A 124 1.15 27.61 17.16
CA VAL A 124 0.79 26.20 17.38
C VAL A 124 0.92 25.51 16.03
N SER A 125 1.84 24.56 15.91
CA SER A 125 2.09 23.85 14.66
C SER A 125 1.66 22.40 14.78
N VAL A 126 0.87 21.91 13.84
CA VAL A 126 0.46 20.50 13.76
C VAL A 126 1.16 19.84 12.58
N ARG A 127 1.99 18.83 12.87
CA ARG A 127 2.69 18.03 11.85
C ARG A 127 1.80 16.88 11.42
N ALA A 128 1.79 16.57 10.13
CA ALA A 128 1.15 15.37 9.62
C ALA A 128 2.02 14.13 9.92
N SER A 129 2.16 13.79 11.20
CA SER A 129 2.96 12.67 11.70
C SER A 129 2.39 12.14 13.01
N THR A 130 2.50 10.83 13.20
CA THR A 130 2.22 10.12 14.46
C THR A 130 3.50 9.54 15.07
N SER A 131 4.64 9.63 14.36
CA SER A 131 5.88 8.90 14.67
C SER A 131 6.56 9.29 15.99
N ASN A 132 6.28 10.48 16.54
CA ASN A 132 7.00 11.00 17.72
C ASN A 132 6.14 11.14 18.98
N SER A 133 4.81 11.15 18.86
CA SER A 133 3.91 11.50 19.96
C SER A 133 2.94 10.39 20.38
N THR A 134 2.85 9.29 19.62
CA THR A 134 1.93 8.19 19.93
C THR A 134 2.52 6.83 19.55
N SER A 135 2.14 5.76 20.28
CA SER A 135 2.43 4.37 19.91
C SER A 135 1.33 3.74 19.04
N ARG A 136 0.33 4.54 18.62
CA ARG A 136 -0.84 4.13 17.83
C ARG A 136 -0.44 3.67 16.43
N ALA A 137 0.43 4.45 15.77
CA ALA A 137 0.88 4.28 14.39
C ALA A 137 2.25 4.96 14.20
N ASN A 138 3.00 4.53 13.18
CA ASN A 138 4.28 5.14 12.80
C ASN A 138 4.15 5.72 11.39
N LEU A 139 3.54 6.89 11.24
CA LEU A 139 3.24 7.49 9.94
C LEU A 139 3.76 8.91 9.88
N ALA A 140 4.19 9.35 8.70
CA ALA A 140 4.54 10.74 8.42
C ALA A 140 4.25 11.11 6.97
N VAL A 141 3.70 12.31 6.74
CA VAL A 141 3.48 12.88 5.41
C VAL A 141 4.57 13.90 5.11
N HIS A 142 5.32 13.67 4.04
CA HIS A 142 6.48 14.41 3.60
C HIS A 142 6.17 15.22 2.35
N ASP A 143 6.85 16.35 2.22
CA ASP A 143 6.92 17.09 0.97
C ASP A 143 7.93 16.39 0.03
N PRO A 144 7.56 16.04 -1.21
CA PRO A 144 8.44 15.32 -2.14
C PRO A 144 9.65 16.13 -2.60
N THR A 145 9.63 17.46 -2.49
CA THR A 145 10.72 18.35 -2.93
C THR A 145 11.75 18.60 -1.83
N THR A 146 11.30 18.79 -0.59
CA THR A 146 12.17 19.10 0.56
C THR A 146 12.44 17.91 1.47
N ASN A 147 11.64 16.85 1.32
CA ASN A 147 11.60 15.70 2.21
C ASN A 147 11.26 16.04 3.68
N ALA A 148 10.79 17.26 3.96
CA ALA A 148 10.38 17.66 5.30
C ALA A 148 8.98 17.11 5.63
N ILE A 149 8.75 16.75 6.89
CA ILE A 149 7.40 16.44 7.38
C ILE A 149 6.53 17.69 7.25
N GLN A 150 5.41 17.56 6.56
CA GLN A 150 4.47 18.66 6.31
C GLN A 150 3.72 19.04 7.58
N ARG A 151 3.37 20.32 7.70
CA ARG A 151 2.71 20.87 8.88
C ARG A 151 1.89 22.12 8.55
N VAL A 152 0.95 22.44 9.42
CA VAL A 152 0.19 23.69 9.38
C VAL A 152 0.42 24.47 10.68
N ASP A 153 0.78 25.74 10.52
CA ASP A 153 1.04 26.66 11.63
C ASP A 153 -0.20 27.53 11.87
N PHE A 154 -0.82 27.39 13.05
CA PHE A 154 -1.93 28.22 13.49
C PHE A 154 -1.46 29.57 14.02
N VAL A 155 -2.25 30.59 13.73
CA VAL A 155 -2.08 31.99 14.15
C VAL A 155 -3.27 32.45 14.97
N ASP A 156 -3.11 33.57 15.67
CA ASP A 156 -4.23 34.25 16.32
C ASP A 156 -5.18 34.80 15.25
N LYS A 157 -6.43 34.31 15.24
CA LYS A 157 -7.46 34.67 14.27
C LYS A 157 -7.76 36.17 14.20
N THR A 158 -7.57 36.88 15.31
CA THR A 158 -7.88 38.31 15.41
C THR A 158 -6.79 39.16 14.74
N THR A 159 -5.54 38.72 14.83
CA THR A 159 -4.38 39.51 14.39
C THR A 159 -3.71 38.97 13.13
N GLY A 160 -3.94 37.70 12.78
CA GLY A 160 -3.20 36.99 11.73
C GLY A 160 -1.72 36.80 12.06
N GLN A 161 -1.31 37.04 13.30
CA GLN A 161 0.07 36.95 13.78
C GLN A 161 0.24 35.74 14.72
N PRO A 162 1.47 35.28 14.98
CA PRO A 162 1.70 34.29 16.02
C PRO A 162 1.13 34.74 17.37
N PHE A 163 0.68 33.77 18.16
CA PHE A 163 0.10 34.00 19.48
C PHE A 163 1.08 34.74 20.38
N ASN A 164 0.63 35.85 20.96
CA ASN A 164 1.43 36.68 21.86
C ASN A 164 0.68 36.94 23.17
N PRO A 165 0.49 35.92 24.01
CA PRO A 165 -0.27 36.06 25.25
C PRO A 165 0.48 36.96 26.25
N PRO A 166 -0.23 37.80 27.03
CA PRO A 166 0.40 38.60 28.09
C PRO A 166 1.23 37.74 29.05
N ALA A 167 2.35 38.27 29.55
CA ALA A 167 3.31 37.52 30.37
C ALA A 167 2.71 36.86 31.63
N GLY A 168 1.61 37.40 32.17
CA GLY A 168 0.89 36.84 33.32
C GLY A 168 -0.03 35.65 33.01
N THR A 169 -0.22 35.32 31.73
CA THR A 169 -1.17 34.27 31.30
C THR A 169 -0.68 32.89 31.75
N THR A 170 -1.54 32.13 32.41
CA THR A 170 -1.26 30.78 32.92
C THR A 170 -1.87 29.70 32.02
N SER A 171 -2.99 30.00 31.37
CA SER A 171 -3.65 29.11 30.42
C SER A 171 -4.27 29.88 29.27
N MET A 172 -4.30 29.27 28.08
CA MET A 172 -5.09 29.75 26.95
C MET A 172 -5.68 28.59 26.15
N THR A 173 -6.77 28.88 25.43
CA THR A 173 -7.39 27.96 24.50
C THR A 173 -7.23 28.50 23.08
N VAL A 174 -6.70 27.66 22.18
CA VAL A 174 -6.56 27.92 20.76
C VAL A 174 -7.66 27.13 20.04
N THR A 175 -8.61 27.84 19.46
CA THR A 175 -9.61 27.23 18.58
C THR A 175 -9.26 27.62 17.15
N GLY A 176 -8.62 26.71 16.41
CA GLY A 176 -8.35 26.90 14.99
C GLY A 176 -9.64 26.87 14.18
N ASP A 177 -9.67 27.53 13.01
CA ASP A 177 -10.68 27.16 12.00
C ASP A 177 -10.25 25.82 11.42
N PRO A 178 -11.20 24.96 10.99
CA PRO A 178 -10.86 23.76 10.27
C PRO A 178 -9.95 24.09 9.08
N ILE A 179 -8.84 23.36 8.97
CA ILE A 179 -7.90 23.52 7.85
C ILE A 179 -8.66 23.24 6.54
N PRO A 180 -8.68 24.16 5.57
CA PRO A 180 -9.62 24.08 4.46
C PRO A 180 -9.24 23.01 3.41
N ALA A 181 -10.25 22.37 2.82
CA ALA A 181 -10.11 21.46 1.68
C ALA A 181 -10.31 22.15 0.32
N SER A 182 -11.02 23.27 0.33
CA SER A 182 -11.43 24.04 -0.85
C SER A 182 -11.99 25.40 -0.37
N PRO A 183 -11.87 26.52 -1.12
CA PRO A 183 -11.32 26.67 -2.48
C PRO A 183 -9.82 27.03 -2.51
N SER A 184 -9.06 26.82 -1.43
CA SER A 184 -7.63 27.09 -1.44
C SER A 184 -6.94 26.21 -2.48
N SER A 185 -6.25 26.82 -3.45
CA SER A 185 -5.39 26.13 -4.42
C SER A 185 -4.28 25.29 -3.78
N GLU A 186 -4.07 25.44 -2.48
CA GLU A 186 -3.07 24.74 -1.69
C GLU A 186 -3.58 23.46 -0.99
N ARG A 187 -4.90 23.31 -0.83
CA ARG A 187 -5.58 22.18 -0.15
C ARG A 187 -4.79 21.61 1.04
N PRO A 188 -4.42 22.45 2.03
CA PRO A 188 -3.55 22.04 3.14
C PRO A 188 -4.17 20.97 4.04
N SER A 189 -5.47 20.66 3.90
CA SER A 189 -6.10 19.55 4.62
C SER A 189 -5.74 18.17 4.07
N GLY A 190 -5.23 18.07 2.84
CA GLY A 190 -4.86 16.79 2.20
C GLY A 190 -3.86 15.98 3.01
N ILE A 191 -2.85 16.63 3.59
CA ILE A 191 -1.86 15.93 4.45
C ILE A 191 -2.48 15.30 5.69
N PHE A 192 -3.57 15.88 6.22
CA PHE A 192 -4.25 15.33 7.38
C PHE A 192 -5.23 14.23 6.97
N ASN A 193 -5.85 14.30 5.78
CA ASN A 193 -6.63 13.18 5.28
C ASN A 193 -5.75 11.95 4.98
N ILE A 194 -4.59 12.14 4.35
CA ILE A 194 -3.62 11.07 4.10
C ILE A 194 -3.18 10.42 5.43
N LEU A 195 -2.84 11.24 6.43
CA LEU A 195 -2.51 10.73 7.76
C LEU A 195 -3.68 9.96 8.39
N ASP A 196 -4.90 10.44 8.23
CA ASP A 196 -6.11 9.88 8.81
C ASP A 196 -6.51 8.53 8.18
N ALA A 197 -6.43 8.41 6.85
CA ALA A 197 -6.63 7.15 6.13
C ALA A 197 -5.56 6.12 6.55
N GLY A 198 -4.28 6.52 6.53
CA GLY A 198 -3.19 5.66 7.02
C GLY A 198 -3.35 5.24 8.49
N LEU A 199 -3.96 6.08 9.34
CA LEU A 199 -4.31 5.71 10.72
C LEU A 199 -5.38 4.62 10.78
N VAL A 200 -6.41 4.68 9.93
CA VAL A 200 -7.46 3.65 9.83
C VAL A 200 -6.85 2.31 9.40
N ALA A 201 -6.04 2.32 8.33
CA ALA A 201 -5.32 1.14 7.88
C ALA A 201 -4.35 0.59 8.93
N SER A 202 -3.59 1.46 9.61
CA SER A 202 -2.66 1.05 10.66
C SER A 202 -3.38 0.49 11.89
N ASP A 203 -4.55 1.02 12.25
CA ASP A 203 -5.38 0.50 13.32
C ASP A 203 -5.78 -0.95 13.01
N LYS A 204 -6.19 -1.23 11.76
CA LYS A 204 -6.61 -2.57 11.34
C LYS A 204 -5.52 -3.63 11.55
N VAL A 205 -4.28 -3.29 11.19
CA VAL A 205 -3.11 -4.17 11.41
C VAL A 205 -2.74 -4.26 12.88
N ARG A 206 -2.73 -3.12 13.60
CA ARG A 206 -2.37 -3.09 15.02
C ARG A 206 -3.33 -3.92 15.85
N ASP A 207 -4.63 -3.90 15.56
CA ASP A 207 -5.64 -4.60 16.35
C ASP A 207 -5.44 -6.13 16.32
N VAL A 208 -4.80 -6.66 15.28
CA VAL A 208 -4.38 -8.07 15.19
C VAL A 208 -2.97 -8.30 15.72
N ARG A 209 -2.02 -7.42 15.38
CA ARG A 209 -0.59 -7.59 15.71
C ARG A 209 -0.23 -7.17 17.15
N GLY A 210 -1.08 -6.39 17.80
CA GLY A 210 -0.83 -5.74 19.09
C GLY A 210 0.11 -4.52 19.03
N SER A 211 0.69 -4.20 17.87
CA SER A 211 1.58 -3.06 17.66
C SER A 211 1.58 -2.61 16.20
N PRO A 212 1.78 -1.31 15.91
CA PRO A 212 1.81 -0.81 14.53
C PRO A 212 3.05 -1.31 13.78
N LEU A 213 2.96 -1.38 12.45
CA LEU A 213 4.09 -1.65 11.58
C LEU A 213 5.16 -0.54 11.70
N ASP A 214 6.30 -0.75 11.03
CA ASP A 214 7.40 0.22 10.98
C ASP A 214 6.95 1.55 10.36
N LEU A 215 7.81 2.57 10.44
CA LEU A 215 7.54 3.88 9.83
C LEU A 215 7.20 3.74 8.35
N LEU A 216 6.02 4.22 7.96
CA LEU A 216 5.62 4.45 6.58
C LEU A 216 5.61 5.95 6.29
N ARG A 217 6.21 6.33 5.15
CA ARG A 217 6.26 7.72 4.71
C ARG A 217 5.36 7.93 3.52
N PHE A 218 4.41 8.84 3.65
CA PHE A 218 3.64 9.32 2.51
C PHE A 218 4.34 10.53 1.90
N PHE A 219 4.35 10.64 0.59
CA PHE A 219 4.81 11.81 -0.13
C PHE A 219 3.66 12.37 -0.94
N TRP A 220 3.37 13.64 -0.75
CA TRP A 220 2.31 14.31 -1.46
C TRP A 220 2.61 15.80 -1.60
N THR A 221 2.08 16.43 -2.64
CA THR A 221 2.11 17.89 -2.76
C THR A 221 0.90 18.35 -3.54
N ASN A 222 0.48 19.58 -3.26
CA ASN A 222 -0.60 20.26 -3.98
C ASN A 222 -0.15 20.81 -5.36
N VAL A 223 1.06 20.47 -5.83
CA VAL A 223 1.62 20.94 -7.10
C VAL A 223 2.03 19.75 -7.97
N ASP A 224 1.17 19.42 -8.93
CA ASP A 224 1.30 18.28 -9.87
C ASP A 224 2.66 18.26 -10.63
N THR A 225 3.31 19.41 -10.79
CA THR A 225 4.60 19.50 -11.53
C THR A 225 5.83 19.07 -10.74
N ALA A 226 5.74 18.86 -9.42
CA ALA A 226 6.91 18.52 -8.60
C ALA A 226 7.34 17.05 -8.76
N VAL A 227 6.38 16.17 -9.06
CA VAL A 227 6.54 14.75 -9.34
C VAL A 227 5.38 14.39 -10.26
N SER A 228 5.59 14.41 -11.58
CA SER A 228 4.55 14.01 -12.53
C SER A 228 4.25 12.52 -12.34
N LEU A 229 3.17 12.22 -11.61
CA LEU A 229 2.76 10.86 -11.29
C LEU A 229 1.62 10.42 -12.22
N SER A 230 1.75 9.21 -12.77
CA SER A 230 0.66 8.57 -13.52
C SER A 230 -0.42 7.96 -12.61
N GLY A 231 -0.08 7.68 -11.35
CA GLY A 231 -0.95 7.12 -10.30
C GLY A 231 -0.27 7.23 -8.93
N SER A 232 -1.01 6.99 -7.85
CA SER A 232 -0.43 6.68 -6.55
C SER A 232 0.35 5.35 -6.62
N TYR A 233 1.39 5.19 -5.79
CA TYR A 233 2.15 3.93 -5.73
C TYR A 233 2.99 3.79 -4.46
N PHE A 234 3.15 2.54 -4.02
CA PHE A 234 4.07 2.12 -2.98
C PHE A 234 5.47 1.78 -3.50
N VAL A 235 6.49 2.08 -2.70
CA VAL A 235 7.85 1.57 -2.86
C VAL A 235 8.36 0.96 -1.54
N SER A 236 9.07 -0.17 -1.67
CA SER A 236 9.69 -0.85 -0.53
C SER A 236 10.83 -0.06 0.11
N SER A 237 11.43 0.87 -0.64
CA SER A 237 12.52 1.73 -0.21
C SER A 237 12.53 3.03 -1.02
N ASP A 238 12.49 4.16 -0.32
CA ASP A 238 12.71 5.49 -0.86
C ASP A 238 14.21 5.85 -0.84
N THR A 239 14.54 7.12 -1.10
CA THR A 239 15.93 7.63 -1.10
C THR A 239 16.64 7.55 0.26
N GLN A 240 15.91 7.32 1.36
CA GLN A 240 16.45 7.16 2.70
C GLN A 240 16.42 5.69 3.17
N GLY A 241 16.08 4.73 2.30
CA GLY A 241 16.01 3.32 2.69
C GLY A 241 14.74 2.94 3.43
N LEU A 242 13.70 3.79 3.43
CA LEU A 242 12.46 3.58 4.17
C LEU A 242 11.30 3.29 3.21
N PRO A 243 10.32 2.45 3.60
CA PRO A 243 9.13 2.24 2.79
C PRO A 243 8.36 3.56 2.62
N ALA A 244 7.83 3.78 1.43
CA ALA A 244 7.12 5.00 1.14
C ALA A 244 5.94 4.77 0.19
N VAL A 245 4.95 5.65 0.29
CA VAL A 245 3.84 5.77 -0.64
C VAL A 245 3.91 7.16 -1.26
N PHE A 246 3.81 7.22 -2.58
CA PHE A 246 3.68 8.47 -3.32
C PHE A 246 2.21 8.62 -3.70
N ILE A 247 1.57 9.67 -3.21
CA ILE A 247 0.17 9.95 -3.48
C ILE A 247 0.11 10.93 -4.65
N ARG A 248 -0.62 10.57 -5.70
CA ARG A 248 -0.92 11.46 -6.82
C ARG A 248 -1.93 12.52 -6.38
N GLY A 249 -1.87 13.68 -7.03
CA GLY A 249 -2.84 14.72 -6.80
C GLY A 249 -2.22 16.11 -6.86
N GLY A 250 -2.92 17.07 -6.26
CA GLY A 250 -2.48 18.47 -6.26
C GLY A 250 -2.94 19.29 -7.47
N SER A 251 -3.38 18.68 -8.58
CA SER A 251 -3.95 19.46 -9.68
C SER A 251 -5.22 20.20 -9.23
N ASN A 252 -5.32 21.50 -9.56
CA ASN A 252 -6.48 22.35 -9.28
C ASN A 252 -7.45 22.42 -10.47
N SER A 253 -7.27 21.59 -11.50
CA SER A 253 -8.20 21.59 -12.63
C SER A 253 -9.47 20.80 -12.31
N ASP A 254 -10.57 21.11 -13.02
CA ASP A 254 -11.82 20.35 -12.99
C ASP A 254 -11.65 18.89 -13.47
N THR A 255 -10.46 18.54 -13.96
CA THR A 255 -10.04 17.21 -14.42
C THR A 255 -8.85 16.66 -13.62
N GLY A 256 -8.47 17.34 -12.54
CA GLY A 256 -7.37 16.95 -11.68
C GLY A 256 -7.78 15.75 -10.82
N ASN A 257 -6.88 14.78 -10.67
CA ASN A 257 -7.04 13.74 -9.65
C ASN A 257 -6.65 14.33 -8.28
N THR A 258 -7.29 13.81 -7.23
CA THR A 258 -7.14 14.29 -5.86
C THR A 258 -7.05 13.12 -4.88
N ASP A 259 -6.14 12.18 -5.14
CA ASP A 259 -5.99 10.99 -4.30
C ASP A 259 -5.73 11.34 -2.82
N GLU A 260 -5.31 12.57 -2.49
CA GLU A 260 -5.25 13.03 -1.11
C GLU A 260 -6.59 12.94 -0.34
N PHE A 261 -7.72 12.86 -1.05
CA PHE A 261 -9.06 12.68 -0.48
C PHE A 261 -9.68 11.32 -0.79
N ASP A 262 -8.99 10.46 -1.53
CA ASP A 262 -9.48 9.13 -1.90
C ASP A 262 -8.94 8.09 -0.92
N ASP A 263 -9.61 7.96 0.22
CA ASP A 263 -9.24 6.99 1.26
C ASP A 263 -9.03 5.56 0.73
N PRO A 264 -9.88 5.03 -0.19
CA PRO A 264 -9.65 3.69 -0.72
C PRO A 264 -8.31 3.56 -1.46
N ILE A 265 -7.83 4.61 -2.12
CA ILE A 265 -6.54 4.61 -2.82
C ILE A 265 -5.39 4.69 -1.82
N ILE A 266 -5.49 5.56 -0.80
CA ILE A 266 -4.47 5.64 0.26
C ILE A 266 -4.36 4.30 1.02
N ASP A 267 -5.49 3.67 1.34
CA ASP A 267 -5.51 2.39 2.04
C ASP A 267 -5.09 1.21 1.15
N HIS A 268 -5.34 1.28 -0.17
CA HIS A 268 -4.80 0.34 -1.15
C HIS A 268 -3.27 0.35 -1.11
N GLU A 269 -2.64 1.53 -1.17
CA GLU A 269 -1.18 1.64 -1.09
C GLU A 269 -0.63 1.20 0.27
N TYR A 270 -1.40 1.38 1.35
CA TYR A 270 -1.08 0.79 2.64
C TYR A 270 -1.13 -0.74 2.60
N GLY A 271 -2.04 -1.33 1.82
CA GLY A 271 -2.12 -2.77 1.56
C GLY A 271 -0.81 -3.36 1.03
N HIS A 272 -0.15 -2.69 0.08
CA HIS A 272 1.18 -3.10 -0.38
C HIS A 272 2.23 -3.02 0.74
N PHE A 273 2.15 -1.99 1.59
CA PHE A 273 3.02 -1.89 2.76
C PHE A 273 2.80 -3.05 3.74
N VAL A 274 1.56 -3.50 3.94
CA VAL A 274 1.25 -4.70 4.71
C VAL A 274 1.93 -5.91 4.09
N LEU A 275 1.71 -6.19 2.80
CA LEU A 275 2.34 -7.32 2.11
C LEU A 275 3.86 -7.31 2.24
N PHE A 276 4.50 -6.16 1.99
CA PHE A 276 5.93 -5.99 2.09
C PHE A 276 6.49 -6.34 3.49
N ARG A 277 5.77 -5.92 4.54
CA ARG A 277 6.25 -6.07 5.93
C ARG A 277 6.00 -7.46 6.50
N ILE A 278 4.81 -8.01 6.32
CA ILE A 278 4.41 -9.23 7.03
C ILE A 278 4.32 -10.46 6.14
N SER A 279 4.17 -10.27 4.83
CA SER A 279 3.97 -11.35 3.87
C SER A 279 5.23 -11.60 3.05
N ARG A 280 5.16 -12.62 2.21
CA ARG A 280 6.04 -12.76 1.06
C ARG A 280 5.33 -12.11 -0.14
N ASP A 281 5.96 -11.11 -0.75
CA ASP A 281 5.50 -10.48 -1.98
C ASP A 281 6.69 -10.28 -2.94
N GLN A 282 6.56 -10.78 -4.16
CA GLN A 282 7.58 -10.74 -5.22
C GLN A 282 7.07 -9.95 -6.43
N SER A 283 5.98 -9.19 -6.29
CA SER A 283 5.55 -8.26 -7.31
C SER A 283 6.70 -7.31 -7.68
N LEU A 284 6.92 -7.15 -8.98
CA LEU A 284 7.85 -6.15 -9.53
C LEU A 284 7.13 -4.81 -9.79
N GLY A 285 5.84 -4.72 -9.48
CA GLY A 285 4.99 -3.58 -9.81
C GLY A 285 4.88 -3.34 -11.33
N GLY A 286 4.64 -2.09 -11.68
CA GLY A 286 4.59 -1.57 -13.06
C GLY A 286 3.20 -1.04 -13.42
N GLY A 287 3.11 -0.14 -14.39
CA GLY A 287 1.84 0.46 -14.81
C GLY A 287 0.90 -0.55 -15.46
N HIS A 288 -0.37 -0.54 -15.05
CA HIS A 288 -1.42 -1.46 -15.49
C HIS A 288 -2.82 -0.83 -15.28
N TYR A 289 -3.86 -1.55 -15.70
CA TYR A 289 -5.25 -1.26 -15.37
C TYR A 289 -5.95 -2.49 -14.75
N VAL A 290 -7.00 -2.24 -13.97
CA VAL A 290 -7.85 -3.26 -13.31
C VAL A 290 -8.42 -4.36 -14.20
N GLY A 291 -8.54 -4.09 -15.49
CA GLY A 291 -9.01 -5.06 -16.48
C GLY A 291 -7.93 -5.93 -17.10
N ASP A 292 -6.65 -5.66 -16.86
CA ASP A 292 -5.55 -6.26 -17.61
C ASP A 292 -5.27 -7.70 -17.16
N TYR A 293 -4.68 -8.48 -18.09
CA TYR A 293 -3.95 -9.68 -17.69
C TYR A 293 -2.57 -9.27 -17.23
N LEU A 294 -2.32 -9.49 -15.96
CA LEU A 294 -1.07 -9.26 -15.26
C LEU A 294 -0.32 -10.59 -15.11
N TYR A 295 0.88 -10.53 -14.56
CA TYR A 295 1.50 -11.74 -14.03
C TYR A 295 0.89 -12.05 -12.65
N PRO A 296 0.75 -13.34 -12.26
CA PRO A 296 0.02 -13.73 -11.06
C PRO A 296 0.51 -13.09 -9.76
N THR A 297 1.81 -12.78 -9.62
CA THR A 297 2.32 -12.13 -8.40
C THR A 297 1.93 -10.65 -8.31
N LEU A 298 1.75 -9.95 -9.45
CA LEU A 298 1.19 -8.59 -9.46
C LEU A 298 -0.30 -8.62 -9.21
N ALA A 299 -1.05 -9.49 -9.91
CA ALA A 299 -2.48 -9.65 -9.64
C ALA A 299 -2.76 -9.99 -8.17
N TRP A 300 -1.89 -10.79 -7.55
CA TRP A 300 -1.92 -11.03 -6.10
C TRP A 300 -1.70 -9.77 -5.28
N SER A 301 -0.61 -9.03 -5.56
CA SER A 301 -0.26 -7.83 -4.78
C SER A 301 -1.33 -6.74 -4.90
N GLU A 302 -1.77 -6.43 -6.12
CA GLU A 302 -2.82 -5.43 -6.41
C GLU A 302 -4.18 -5.87 -5.84
N GLY A 303 -4.60 -7.11 -6.11
CA GLY A 303 -5.91 -7.58 -5.67
C GLY A 303 -6.02 -7.71 -4.15
N PHE A 304 -4.93 -8.12 -3.47
CA PHE A 304 -4.89 -8.07 -2.01
C PHE A 304 -4.98 -6.63 -1.49
N SER A 305 -4.26 -5.68 -2.11
CA SER A 305 -4.28 -4.27 -1.71
C SER A 305 -5.67 -3.64 -1.85
N ASP A 306 -6.38 -3.93 -2.95
CA ASP A 306 -7.78 -3.54 -3.14
C ASP A 306 -8.69 -4.11 -2.04
N CYS A 307 -8.57 -5.42 -1.77
CA CYS A 307 -9.34 -6.06 -0.71
C CYS A 307 -8.99 -5.48 0.67
N PHE A 308 -7.72 -5.20 0.95
CA PHE A 308 -7.28 -4.61 2.20
C PHE A 308 -7.88 -3.21 2.41
N ALA A 309 -7.93 -2.39 1.37
CA ALA A 309 -8.63 -1.10 1.43
C ALA A 309 -10.10 -1.27 1.82
N GLY A 310 -10.79 -2.24 1.23
CA GLY A 310 -12.17 -2.57 1.61
C GLY A 310 -12.28 -3.06 3.06
N ILE A 311 -11.35 -3.91 3.51
CA ILE A 311 -11.29 -4.44 4.89
C ILE A 311 -11.07 -3.32 5.91
N SER A 312 -10.21 -2.35 5.57
CA SER A 312 -9.84 -1.20 6.39
C SER A 312 -11.04 -0.25 6.56
N LEU A 313 -11.70 0.08 5.45
CA LEU A 313 -12.81 1.04 5.41
C LEU A 313 -14.18 0.40 5.73
N GLY A 314 -14.27 -0.93 5.73
CA GLY A 314 -15.52 -1.66 5.96
C GLY A 314 -16.53 -1.52 4.82
N GLN A 315 -16.05 -1.39 3.57
CA GLN A 315 -16.89 -1.22 2.38
C GLN A 315 -16.30 -1.95 1.16
N PRO A 316 -17.12 -2.38 0.19
CA PRO A 316 -16.66 -3.09 -1.00
C PRO A 316 -16.33 -2.18 -2.19
N LEU A 317 -16.64 -0.88 -2.11
CA LEU A 317 -16.40 0.05 -3.21
C LEU A 317 -15.05 0.73 -3.05
N ILE A 318 -14.12 0.39 -3.93
CA ILE A 318 -12.84 1.08 -4.09
C ILE A 318 -13.01 2.08 -5.22
N TYR A 319 -12.68 3.35 -4.97
CA TYR A 319 -12.91 4.42 -5.95
C TYR A 319 -11.75 5.42 -6.00
N ASP A 320 -11.50 5.93 -7.20
CA ASP A 320 -10.56 7.01 -7.54
C ASP A 320 -11.37 8.16 -8.15
N ILE A 321 -11.27 9.36 -7.58
CA ILE A 321 -12.07 10.50 -7.99
C ILE A 321 -11.24 11.47 -8.82
N VAL A 322 -11.79 11.80 -9.98
CA VAL A 322 -11.30 12.87 -10.83
C VAL A 322 -12.24 14.07 -10.75
N GLY A 323 -11.66 15.26 -10.62
CA GLY A 323 -12.40 16.52 -10.62
C GLY A 323 -13.16 16.78 -9.33
N ILE A 324 -12.71 16.26 -8.18
CA ILE A 324 -13.41 16.41 -6.90
C ILE A 324 -13.64 17.87 -6.51
N THR A 325 -12.85 18.82 -7.02
CA THR A 325 -13.00 20.26 -6.77
C THR A 325 -14.07 20.89 -7.67
N GLY A 326 -14.31 20.33 -8.87
CA GLY A 326 -15.26 20.80 -9.86
C GLY A 326 -16.73 20.48 -9.55
N PRO A 327 -17.68 20.99 -10.37
CA PRO A 327 -19.11 20.81 -10.14
C PRO A 327 -19.63 19.40 -10.49
N ALA A 328 -18.88 18.62 -11.27
CA ALA A 328 -19.30 17.31 -11.77
C ALA A 328 -18.15 16.29 -11.70
N PRO A 329 -17.76 15.85 -10.49
CA PRO A 329 -16.72 14.84 -10.32
C PRO A 329 -17.14 13.49 -10.89
N THR A 330 -16.16 12.70 -11.32
CA THR A 330 -16.34 11.33 -11.81
C THR A 330 -15.50 10.38 -10.98
N ALA A 331 -15.97 9.14 -10.78
CA ALA A 331 -15.22 8.12 -10.08
C ALA A 331 -14.97 6.90 -10.97
N GLY A 332 -13.72 6.44 -11.02
CA GLY A 332 -13.42 5.05 -11.37
C GLY A 332 -13.79 4.18 -10.17
N VAL A 333 -14.40 3.01 -10.40
CA VAL A 333 -14.85 2.12 -9.32
C VAL A 333 -14.47 0.68 -9.61
N LEU A 334 -13.88 0.04 -8.59
CA LEU A 334 -13.86 -1.40 -8.43
C LEU A 334 -14.83 -1.77 -7.32
N ASN A 335 -15.78 -2.66 -7.63
CA ASN A 335 -16.74 -3.17 -6.65
C ASN A 335 -16.39 -4.62 -6.32
N LEU A 336 -15.89 -4.85 -5.10
CA LEU A 336 -15.48 -6.16 -4.61
C LEU A 336 -16.65 -7.16 -4.44
N GLU A 337 -17.89 -6.69 -4.58
CA GLU A 337 -19.14 -7.46 -4.39
C GLU A 337 -20.01 -7.53 -5.64
N GLY A 338 -19.68 -6.75 -6.67
CA GLY A 338 -20.59 -6.49 -7.78
C GLY A 338 -20.58 -7.56 -8.85
N GLY A 339 -19.57 -8.44 -8.82
CA GLY A 339 -19.09 -9.15 -9.98
C GLY A 339 -18.67 -8.21 -11.12
N ARG A 340 -17.95 -8.77 -12.09
CA ARG A 340 -17.51 -8.08 -13.28
C ARG A 340 -18.46 -8.30 -14.45
N PRO A 341 -18.57 -7.32 -15.37
CA PRO A 341 -19.35 -7.49 -16.59
C PRO A 341 -18.97 -8.77 -17.36
N ALA A 342 -19.97 -9.41 -17.96
CA ALA A 342 -19.74 -10.58 -18.81
C ALA A 342 -18.74 -10.25 -19.94
N GLY A 343 -17.76 -11.12 -20.15
CA GLY A 343 -16.68 -10.92 -21.13
C GLY A 343 -15.46 -10.15 -20.61
N SER A 344 -15.44 -9.74 -19.35
CA SER A 344 -14.22 -9.25 -18.66
C SER A 344 -13.14 -10.35 -18.59
N ASN A 345 -11.87 -9.95 -18.50
CA ASN A 345 -10.78 -10.85 -18.17
C ASN A 345 -10.96 -11.40 -16.74
N ARG A 346 -10.59 -12.67 -16.51
CA ARG A 346 -10.79 -13.40 -15.24
C ARG A 346 -9.61 -14.30 -14.89
N GLY A 347 -9.53 -14.76 -13.64
CA GLY A 347 -8.54 -15.76 -13.18
C GLY A 347 -7.35 -15.17 -12.42
N ILE A 348 -6.36 -16.00 -12.09
CA ILE A 348 -5.24 -15.65 -11.18
C ILE A 348 -4.35 -14.50 -11.67
N LYS A 349 -4.52 -14.09 -12.92
CA LYS A 349 -3.76 -13.02 -13.60
C LYS A 349 -4.48 -11.68 -13.58
N VAL A 350 -5.63 -11.56 -12.94
CA VAL A 350 -6.46 -10.35 -12.98
C VAL A 350 -6.65 -9.86 -11.56
N GLU A 351 -6.18 -8.65 -11.24
CA GLU A 351 -6.24 -8.10 -9.88
C GLU A 351 -7.67 -8.06 -9.34
N ALA A 352 -8.65 -7.65 -10.16
CA ALA A 352 -10.04 -7.61 -9.75
C ALA A 352 -10.58 -9.01 -9.36
N SER A 353 -10.22 -10.06 -10.13
CA SER A 353 -10.60 -11.43 -9.77
C SER A 353 -9.95 -11.88 -8.47
N VAL A 354 -8.71 -11.47 -8.21
CA VAL A 354 -8.04 -11.77 -6.94
C VAL A 354 -8.67 -10.98 -5.79
N ALA A 355 -8.97 -9.70 -5.99
CA ALA A 355 -9.57 -8.84 -4.99
C ALA A 355 -10.93 -9.38 -4.54
N GLU A 356 -11.78 -9.79 -5.49
CA GLU A 356 -13.08 -10.41 -5.22
C GLU A 356 -12.91 -11.74 -4.48
N VAL A 357 -12.02 -12.64 -4.92
CA VAL A 357 -11.74 -13.90 -4.19
C VAL A 357 -11.31 -13.67 -2.75
N VAL A 358 -10.47 -12.67 -2.48
CA VAL A 358 -10.02 -12.37 -1.11
C VAL A 358 -11.14 -11.70 -0.32
N TRP A 359 -11.98 -10.90 -0.98
CA TRP A 359 -13.14 -10.25 -0.38
C TRP A 359 -14.22 -11.25 0.04
N ASP A 360 -14.62 -12.19 -0.83
CA ASP A 360 -15.58 -13.27 -0.54
C ASP A 360 -15.16 -14.10 0.69
N LEU A 361 -13.86 -14.21 0.97
CA LEU A 361 -13.39 -14.88 2.19
C LEU A 361 -13.77 -14.12 3.46
N VAL A 362 -13.76 -12.79 3.44
CA VAL A 362 -13.83 -11.91 4.63
C VAL A 362 -15.14 -11.15 4.77
N ASP A 363 -15.92 -11.08 3.72
CA ASP A 363 -17.23 -10.46 3.68
C ASP A 363 -18.16 -11.11 4.71
N GLY A 364 -19.21 -10.39 5.13
CA GLY A 364 -20.14 -10.83 6.18
C GLY A 364 -19.54 -10.86 7.61
N ALA A 365 -18.23 -11.10 7.76
CA ALA A 365 -17.52 -10.97 9.02
C ALA A 365 -17.34 -9.51 9.41
N GLU A 366 -17.31 -9.24 10.71
CA GLU A 366 -17.04 -7.90 11.26
C GLU A 366 -18.01 -6.81 10.72
N ASN A 367 -19.24 -7.22 10.36
CA ASN A 367 -20.31 -6.39 9.76
C ASN A 367 -19.97 -5.84 8.37
N ARG A 368 -19.07 -6.47 7.62
CA ARG A 368 -18.86 -6.13 6.21
C ARG A 368 -20.11 -6.46 5.38
N PRO A 369 -20.40 -5.66 4.33
CA PRO A 369 -21.35 -6.06 3.31
C PRO A 369 -21.01 -7.45 2.77
N ASN A 370 -22.05 -8.16 2.36
CA ASN A 370 -22.01 -9.48 1.74
C ASN A 370 -23.33 -9.61 0.96
N SER A 371 -23.24 -9.44 -0.35
CA SER A 371 -24.38 -9.26 -1.25
C SER A 371 -24.82 -10.57 -1.88
N ASP A 372 -23.91 -11.54 -1.99
CA ASP A 372 -24.13 -12.89 -2.52
C ASP A 372 -24.51 -13.93 -1.44
N ASN A 373 -24.46 -13.56 -0.16
CA ASN A 373 -24.78 -14.37 1.03
C ASN A 373 -23.87 -15.58 1.24
N GLU A 374 -22.61 -15.47 0.87
CA GLU A 374 -21.62 -16.49 1.18
C GLU A 374 -21.29 -16.52 2.67
N GLN A 375 -20.85 -17.67 3.18
CA GLN A 375 -20.76 -17.89 4.65
C GLN A 375 -19.35 -18.15 5.15
N TYR A 376 -18.31 -17.79 4.39
CA TYR A 376 -16.92 -18.02 4.79
C TYR A 376 -16.55 -17.18 6.03
N ASN A 377 -16.85 -15.88 6.02
CA ASN A 377 -16.77 -14.99 7.19
C ASN A 377 -15.42 -15.04 7.94
N LEU A 378 -14.30 -15.08 7.22
CA LEU A 378 -12.97 -15.02 7.83
C LEU A 378 -12.74 -13.63 8.45
N THR A 379 -12.17 -13.63 9.65
CA THR A 379 -11.69 -12.41 10.30
C THR A 379 -10.38 -11.94 9.67
N PHE A 380 -10.09 -10.65 9.79
CA PHE A 380 -8.79 -10.13 9.32
C PHE A 380 -7.60 -10.80 10.04
N ALA A 381 -7.78 -11.28 11.28
CA ALA A 381 -6.76 -12.02 12.01
C ALA A 381 -6.37 -13.36 11.34
N GLN A 382 -7.33 -14.04 10.71
CA GLN A 382 -7.07 -15.27 9.97
C GLN A 382 -6.34 -14.98 8.65
N ILE A 383 -6.74 -13.93 7.94
CA ILE A 383 -6.04 -13.44 6.74
C ILE A 383 -4.60 -13.05 7.07
N TYR A 384 -4.40 -12.24 8.12
CA TYR A 384 -3.09 -11.82 8.61
C TYR A 384 -2.20 -13.03 8.94
N SER A 385 -2.75 -14.06 9.58
CA SER A 385 -2.01 -15.29 9.91
C SER A 385 -1.54 -16.04 8.68
N ALA A 386 -2.35 -16.11 7.61
CA ALA A 386 -1.94 -16.72 6.35
C ALA A 386 -0.84 -15.90 5.67
N LEU A 387 -0.93 -14.56 5.67
CA LEU A 387 0.14 -13.69 5.17
C LEU A 387 1.46 -13.92 5.90
N VAL A 388 1.43 -14.00 7.23
CA VAL A 388 2.63 -14.32 8.04
C VAL A 388 3.18 -15.70 7.70
N ALA A 389 2.33 -16.70 7.45
CA ALA A 389 2.77 -18.02 7.04
C ALA A 389 3.48 -18.00 5.67
N LEU A 390 3.04 -17.15 4.74
CA LEU A 390 3.70 -16.98 3.43
C LEU A 390 5.12 -16.43 3.55
N ARG A 391 5.42 -15.60 4.56
CA ARG A 391 6.75 -14.99 4.78
C ARG A 391 7.87 -16.02 4.81
N ALA A 392 7.62 -17.20 5.36
CA ALA A 392 8.60 -18.27 5.51
C ALA A 392 8.76 -19.14 4.25
N LYS A 393 7.91 -18.96 3.22
CA LYS A 393 7.95 -19.76 2.00
C LYS A 393 9.02 -19.23 1.04
N SER A 394 9.45 -20.10 0.12
CA SER A 394 10.37 -19.75 -0.97
C SER A 394 9.64 -19.95 -2.29
N VAL A 395 8.68 -19.07 -2.57
CA VAL A 395 7.80 -19.11 -3.75
C VAL A 395 7.64 -17.72 -4.36
N TYR A 396 7.09 -17.65 -5.57
CA TYR A 396 6.60 -16.41 -6.17
C TYR A 396 5.12 -16.33 -5.86
N THR A 397 4.78 -15.50 -4.87
CA THR A 397 3.49 -15.58 -4.18
C THR A 397 2.31 -15.23 -5.08
N THR A 398 1.36 -16.15 -5.22
CA THR A 398 0.07 -15.93 -5.89
C THR A 398 -1.10 -16.01 -4.91
N VAL A 399 -2.31 -15.70 -5.38
CA VAL A 399 -3.54 -15.92 -4.61
C VAL A 399 -3.69 -17.37 -4.15
N GLU A 400 -3.16 -18.32 -4.91
CA GLU A 400 -3.31 -19.74 -4.60
C GLU A 400 -2.36 -20.21 -3.51
N ASP A 401 -1.16 -19.63 -3.42
CA ASP A 401 -0.25 -19.84 -2.30
C ASP A 401 -0.91 -19.35 -1.00
N PHE A 402 -1.60 -18.21 -1.07
CA PHE A 402 -2.37 -17.66 0.04
C PHE A 402 -3.54 -18.55 0.46
N LEU A 403 -4.36 -19.00 -0.49
CA LEU A 403 -5.44 -19.96 -0.24
C LEU A 403 -4.90 -21.28 0.35
N THR A 404 -3.76 -21.74 -0.15
CA THR A 404 -3.07 -22.93 0.39
C THR A 404 -2.61 -22.70 1.83
N ALA A 405 -2.10 -21.51 2.16
CA ALA A 405 -1.70 -21.16 3.51
C ALA A 405 -2.88 -21.08 4.48
N LEU A 406 -4.03 -20.57 4.03
CA LEU A 406 -5.27 -20.59 4.82
C LEU A 406 -5.71 -22.02 5.15
N VAL A 407 -5.59 -22.97 4.22
CA VAL A 407 -6.01 -24.35 4.45
C VAL A 407 -5.02 -25.13 5.34
N ASN A 408 -3.71 -24.92 5.14
CA ASN A 408 -2.69 -25.82 5.68
C ASN A 408 -1.86 -25.21 6.82
N ASP A 409 -1.63 -23.90 6.80
CA ASP A 409 -0.59 -23.25 7.63
C ASP A 409 -1.17 -22.43 8.79
N VAL A 410 -2.45 -22.05 8.73
CA VAL A 410 -3.16 -21.38 9.83
C VAL A 410 -3.86 -22.40 10.71
N GLN A 411 -3.71 -22.30 12.04
CA GLN A 411 -4.27 -23.25 13.01
C GLN A 411 -5.15 -22.57 14.08
N PRO A 412 -6.39 -23.05 14.31
CA PRO A 412 -7.10 -24.06 13.52
C PRO A 412 -7.35 -23.58 12.09
N ALA A 413 -7.46 -24.50 11.13
CA ALA A 413 -7.70 -24.16 9.73
C ALA A 413 -8.97 -23.29 9.59
N PRO A 414 -8.86 -22.01 9.16
CA PRO A 414 -9.99 -21.10 9.04
C PRO A 414 -10.98 -21.52 7.95
N ILE A 415 -10.51 -22.25 6.94
CA ILE A 415 -11.31 -22.70 5.79
C ILE A 415 -10.85 -24.08 5.33
N SER A 416 -11.78 -24.89 4.83
CA SER A 416 -11.46 -26.21 4.27
C SER A 416 -11.04 -26.12 2.81
N ALA A 417 -10.27 -27.09 2.33
CA ALA A 417 -9.95 -27.19 0.91
C ALA A 417 -11.20 -27.25 0.01
N ALA A 418 -12.25 -27.94 0.46
CA ALA A 418 -13.52 -28.04 -0.28
C ALA A 418 -14.23 -26.68 -0.41
N ASN A 419 -14.17 -25.86 0.64
CA ASN A 419 -14.73 -24.51 0.61
C ASN A 419 -13.93 -23.61 -0.34
N VAL A 420 -12.60 -23.68 -0.32
CA VAL A 420 -11.77 -22.95 -1.27
C VAL A 420 -12.03 -23.40 -2.71
N THR A 421 -12.14 -24.71 -2.96
CA THR A 421 -12.52 -25.22 -4.29
C THR A 421 -13.89 -24.69 -4.70
N SER A 422 -14.87 -24.62 -3.80
CA SER A 422 -16.17 -24.01 -4.11
C SER A 422 -15.99 -22.55 -4.49
N LEU A 423 -15.34 -21.75 -3.63
CA LEU A 423 -15.05 -20.33 -3.88
C LEU A 423 -14.51 -20.10 -5.29
N VAL A 424 -13.46 -20.82 -5.69
CA VAL A 424 -12.82 -20.58 -6.99
C VAL A 424 -13.52 -21.20 -8.20
N THR A 425 -14.55 -22.03 -8.00
CA THR A 425 -15.25 -22.72 -9.10
C THR A 425 -16.72 -22.34 -9.25
N THR A 426 -17.37 -21.83 -8.21
CA THR A 426 -18.81 -21.56 -8.20
C THR A 426 -19.16 -20.09 -8.37
N THR A 427 -18.26 -19.17 -8.00
CA THR A 427 -18.49 -17.74 -8.24
C THR A 427 -18.11 -17.38 -9.69
N PRO A 428 -18.80 -16.43 -10.35
CA PRO A 428 -18.50 -16.05 -11.75
C PRO A 428 -17.11 -15.45 -11.95
N GLU A 429 -16.46 -15.05 -10.86
CA GLU A 429 -15.33 -14.13 -10.80
C GLU A 429 -13.95 -14.79 -10.92
N PRO A 430 -13.68 -15.88 -10.18
CA PRO A 430 -12.49 -16.72 -10.33
C PRO A 430 -12.57 -17.71 -11.50
N GLN A 431 -13.45 -17.52 -12.49
CA GLN A 431 -13.49 -18.39 -13.67
C GLN A 431 -12.08 -18.56 -14.26
N GLY A 432 -11.61 -19.80 -14.29
CA GLY A 432 -10.29 -20.16 -14.79
C GLY A 432 -9.22 -20.37 -13.70
N MET A 433 -9.55 -20.28 -12.41
CA MET A 433 -8.67 -20.70 -11.30
C MET A 433 -8.97 -22.15 -10.89
N THR A 434 -7.97 -22.82 -10.29
CA THR A 434 -8.09 -24.19 -9.75
C THR A 434 -7.53 -24.28 -8.33
N PHE A 435 -8.17 -25.10 -7.49
CA PHE A 435 -7.65 -25.38 -6.15
C PHE A 435 -7.77 -26.87 -5.79
N PRO A 436 -6.66 -27.58 -5.47
CA PRO A 436 -5.27 -27.11 -5.53
C PRO A 436 -4.86 -26.66 -6.95
N PRO A 437 -3.83 -25.79 -7.10
CA PRO A 437 -3.40 -25.28 -8.40
C PRO A 437 -2.97 -26.40 -9.34
N THR A 438 -3.44 -26.35 -10.58
CA THR A 438 -3.09 -27.34 -11.62
C THR A 438 -2.97 -26.68 -12.99
N GLY A 439 -2.24 -27.33 -13.91
CA GLY A 439 -2.12 -26.84 -15.28
C GLY A 439 -1.50 -25.44 -15.35
N ASP A 440 -2.22 -24.50 -15.96
CA ASP A 440 -1.77 -23.13 -16.20
C ASP A 440 -1.74 -22.25 -14.94
N ASP A 441 -2.35 -22.71 -13.85
CA ASP A 441 -2.36 -22.02 -12.57
C ASP A 441 -1.05 -22.19 -11.78
N VAL A 442 -0.31 -23.28 -12.03
CA VAL A 442 0.97 -23.52 -11.37
C VAL A 442 2.02 -22.51 -11.86
N PHE A 443 2.25 -21.48 -11.06
CA PHE A 443 3.16 -20.38 -11.38
C PHE A 443 4.33 -20.27 -10.39
N PRO A 444 5.55 -19.91 -10.86
CA PRO A 444 5.97 -19.86 -12.25
C PRO A 444 6.12 -21.27 -12.83
N PRO A 445 5.90 -21.46 -14.15
CA PRO A 445 6.09 -22.75 -14.79
C PRO A 445 7.53 -23.24 -14.65
N ALA A 446 7.70 -24.51 -14.28
CA ALA A 446 9.02 -25.12 -14.12
C ALA A 446 9.65 -25.48 -15.49
N LEU A 447 10.96 -25.29 -15.60
CA LEU A 447 11.83 -25.71 -16.70
C LEU A 447 12.86 -26.71 -16.19
N VAL A 448 13.20 -27.68 -17.03
CA VAL A 448 14.33 -28.59 -16.83
C VAL A 448 15.44 -28.30 -17.84
N PHE A 449 16.68 -28.67 -17.51
CA PHE A 449 17.79 -28.51 -18.44
C PHE A 449 17.57 -29.30 -19.73
N GLY A 450 17.79 -28.64 -20.88
CA GLY A 450 17.45 -29.15 -22.20
C GLY A 450 16.11 -28.64 -22.74
N ASP A 451 15.29 -28.01 -21.91
CA ASP A 451 14.01 -27.45 -22.35
C ASP A 451 14.20 -26.32 -23.37
N THR A 452 13.32 -26.31 -24.36
CA THR A 452 13.06 -25.17 -25.24
C THR A 452 11.57 -24.88 -25.22
N ARG A 453 11.17 -23.67 -24.82
CA ARG A 453 9.77 -23.23 -24.79
C ARG A 453 9.54 -22.09 -25.76
N ASN A 454 8.47 -22.19 -26.55
CA ASN A 454 7.95 -21.08 -27.32
C ASN A 454 6.75 -20.51 -26.57
N THR A 455 6.79 -19.23 -26.24
CA THR A 455 5.71 -18.55 -25.51
C THR A 455 5.25 -17.34 -26.29
N SER A 456 3.95 -17.29 -26.56
CA SER A 456 3.35 -16.20 -27.31
C SER A 456 2.74 -15.14 -26.39
N CYS A 457 2.83 -13.87 -26.75
CA CYS A 457 2.27 -12.73 -26.00
C CYS A 457 1.46 -11.83 -26.93
N VAL A 458 0.32 -11.32 -26.47
CA VAL A 458 -0.60 -10.52 -27.29
C VAL A 458 -0.54 -9.04 -26.89
N THR A 459 -0.08 -8.15 -27.77
CA THR A 459 -0.18 -6.69 -27.55
C THR A 459 -1.63 -6.22 -27.68
N ARG A 460 -2.17 -5.55 -26.66
CA ARG A 460 -3.36 -4.71 -26.86
C ARG A 460 -2.92 -3.34 -27.37
N ASN A 461 -3.66 -2.83 -28.34
CA ASN A 461 -3.50 -1.49 -28.89
C ASN A 461 -4.47 -0.57 -28.13
N THR A 462 -4.14 -0.20 -26.90
CA THR A 462 -4.87 0.87 -26.21
C THR A 462 -4.35 2.17 -26.79
N GLY A 463 -5.18 2.94 -27.50
CA GLY A 463 -4.81 4.16 -28.25
C GLY A 463 -4.30 5.35 -27.42
N GLN A 464 -3.55 5.10 -26.35
CA GLN A 464 -2.70 6.06 -25.67
C GLN A 464 -1.25 5.58 -25.83
N GLU A 465 -0.37 6.44 -26.32
CA GLU A 465 1.06 6.16 -26.56
C GLU A 465 1.88 5.93 -25.27
N SER A 466 1.23 5.53 -24.18
CA SER A 466 1.85 5.39 -22.86
C SER A 466 1.15 4.27 -22.09
N LEU A 467 1.62 3.03 -22.33
CA LEU A 467 1.38 1.82 -21.55
C LEU A 467 -0.06 1.26 -21.58
N THR A 468 -0.19 -0.03 -21.96
CA THR A 468 -0.80 -1.09 -21.14
C THR A 468 -0.91 -2.40 -21.91
N GLY A 469 -0.65 -3.48 -21.19
CA GLY A 469 -0.26 -4.79 -21.71
C GLY A 469 0.96 -5.32 -20.97
N THR A 470 0.87 -5.44 -19.65
CA THR A 470 1.92 -6.02 -18.79
C THR A 470 2.20 -7.50 -19.13
N GLU A 471 1.22 -8.24 -19.67
CA GLU A 471 1.45 -9.61 -20.19
C GLU A 471 2.30 -9.66 -21.47
N VAL A 472 2.42 -8.54 -22.19
CA VAL A 472 3.12 -8.51 -23.49
C VAL A 472 4.63 -8.57 -23.33
N THR A 473 5.12 -8.01 -22.22
CA THR A 473 6.53 -7.70 -22.00
C THR A 473 7.16 -8.65 -20.99
N ASN A 474 6.40 -9.16 -20.01
CA ASN A 474 6.95 -9.85 -18.84
C ASN A 474 6.62 -11.35 -18.80
N ARG A 475 7.63 -12.23 -18.81
CA ARG A 475 7.48 -13.69 -18.66
C ARG A 475 8.37 -14.24 -17.55
N PHE A 476 7.84 -15.19 -16.79
CA PHE A 476 8.53 -15.83 -15.67
C PHE A 476 8.58 -17.34 -15.82
N TYR A 477 9.71 -17.94 -15.45
CA TYR A 477 9.89 -19.39 -15.39
C TYR A 477 10.73 -19.74 -14.17
N LYS A 478 10.52 -20.92 -13.59
CA LYS A 478 11.33 -21.45 -12.49
C LYS A 478 12.24 -22.56 -13.02
N PHE A 479 13.46 -22.67 -12.53
CA PHE A 479 14.29 -23.87 -12.72
C PHE A 479 15.11 -24.18 -11.46
N THR A 480 15.53 -25.43 -11.31
CA THR A 480 16.29 -25.89 -10.15
C THR A 480 17.67 -26.37 -10.60
N VAL A 481 18.70 -25.86 -9.93
CA VAL A 481 20.09 -26.32 -10.04
C VAL A 481 20.34 -27.34 -8.94
N ALA A 482 20.46 -28.63 -9.31
CA ALA A 482 20.59 -29.72 -8.33
C ALA A 482 21.97 -29.77 -7.65
N ALA A 483 23.01 -29.33 -8.34
CA ALA A 483 24.37 -29.18 -7.84
C ALA A 483 25.05 -28.05 -8.62
N GLN A 484 26.13 -27.47 -8.06
CA GLN A 484 26.84 -26.37 -8.71
C GLN A 484 27.23 -26.75 -10.14
N GLN A 485 26.76 -25.98 -11.13
CA GLN A 485 26.99 -26.26 -12.55
C GLN A 485 26.93 -24.98 -13.39
N SER A 486 27.47 -25.07 -14.62
CA SER A 486 27.32 -24.00 -15.60
C SER A 486 25.90 -24.01 -16.18
N VAL A 487 25.29 -22.83 -16.23
CA VAL A 487 23.93 -22.61 -16.74
C VAL A 487 24.01 -21.59 -17.86
N THR A 488 23.30 -21.86 -18.95
CA THR A 488 23.06 -20.89 -20.02
C THR A 488 21.56 -20.77 -20.26
N VAL A 489 21.08 -19.52 -20.27
CA VAL A 489 19.73 -19.15 -20.62
C VAL A 489 19.78 -18.29 -21.87
N ASN A 490 19.07 -18.69 -22.91
CA ASN A 490 18.96 -17.93 -24.15
C ASN A 490 17.50 -17.62 -24.44
N VAL A 491 17.19 -16.36 -24.71
CA VAL A 491 15.88 -15.91 -25.18
C VAL A 491 16.03 -15.25 -26.54
N SER A 492 15.12 -15.53 -27.46
CA SER A 492 15.09 -14.92 -28.79
C SER A 492 13.66 -14.69 -29.26
N VAL A 493 13.43 -13.67 -30.08
CA VAL A 493 12.15 -13.46 -30.76
C VAL A 493 12.04 -14.45 -31.93
N ALA A 494 11.12 -15.42 -31.84
CA ALA A 494 10.92 -16.47 -32.85
C ALA A 494 10.08 -16.02 -34.04
N SER A 495 9.20 -15.03 -33.85
CA SER A 495 8.44 -14.37 -34.93
C SER A 495 8.22 -12.89 -34.56
N PRO A 496 8.67 -11.92 -35.38
CA PRO A 496 8.41 -10.50 -35.13
C PRO A 496 6.90 -10.19 -35.27
N TRP A 497 6.42 -9.09 -34.68
CA TRP A 497 5.02 -8.69 -34.85
C TRP A 497 4.68 -8.44 -36.32
N ALA A 498 3.42 -8.70 -36.69
CA ALA A 498 2.86 -8.13 -37.90
C ALA A 498 2.92 -6.58 -37.80
N GLY A 499 3.70 -5.94 -38.68
CA GLY A 499 3.81 -4.48 -38.75
C GLY A 499 4.97 -3.84 -37.97
N THR A 500 5.87 -4.61 -37.36
CA THR A 500 7.06 -4.04 -36.68
C THR A 500 8.37 -4.38 -37.37
N ASN A 501 9.33 -3.46 -37.30
CA ASN A 501 10.71 -3.74 -37.65
C ASN A 501 11.30 -4.68 -36.58
N ALA A 502 11.82 -5.85 -36.98
CA ALA A 502 12.55 -6.73 -36.07
C ALA A 502 13.69 -5.98 -35.34
N ASN A 503 14.27 -4.96 -35.99
CA ASN A 503 15.33 -4.12 -35.42
C ASN A 503 14.83 -3.08 -34.39
N GLY A 504 13.54 -3.05 -34.06
CA GLY A 504 12.99 -2.15 -33.04
C GLY A 504 12.63 -2.82 -31.72
N SER A 505 12.50 -4.15 -31.68
CA SER A 505 12.11 -4.84 -30.44
C SER A 505 13.31 -4.92 -29.50
N ASN A 506 13.12 -4.56 -28.23
CA ASN A 506 14.12 -4.77 -27.18
C ASN A 506 13.63 -5.87 -26.25
N ILE A 507 14.42 -6.92 -26.03
CA ILE A 507 14.15 -7.93 -25.00
C ILE A 507 15.26 -7.90 -23.97
N ASP A 508 14.90 -7.91 -22.70
CA ASP A 508 15.83 -8.02 -21.58
C ASP A 508 15.62 -9.37 -20.90
N LEU A 509 16.72 -9.98 -20.45
CA LEU A 509 16.72 -11.25 -19.75
C LEU A 509 17.35 -11.08 -18.37
N TYR A 510 16.70 -11.60 -17.35
CA TYR A 510 17.19 -11.58 -15.99
C TYR A 510 17.08 -12.98 -15.39
N VAL A 511 18.14 -13.42 -14.70
CA VAL A 511 18.07 -14.58 -13.82
C VAL A 511 18.08 -14.08 -12.39
N LEU A 512 17.06 -14.45 -11.62
CA LEU A 512 16.82 -13.98 -10.25
C LEU A 512 16.86 -15.16 -9.28
N THR A 513 17.18 -14.88 -8.02
CA THR A 513 16.85 -15.77 -6.91
C THR A 513 15.35 -15.66 -6.60
N LEU A 514 14.84 -16.55 -5.74
CA LEU A 514 13.44 -16.48 -5.31
C LEU A 514 13.10 -15.18 -4.55
N ASP A 515 14.11 -14.48 -4.01
CA ASP A 515 13.95 -13.20 -3.29
C ASP A 515 14.15 -11.97 -4.19
N ASN A 516 13.98 -12.12 -5.51
CA ASN A 516 14.12 -11.07 -6.53
C ASN A 516 15.52 -10.43 -6.62
N ALA A 517 16.55 -11.03 -6.01
CA ALA A 517 17.93 -10.59 -6.21
C ALA A 517 18.48 -11.14 -7.53
N PHE A 518 19.33 -10.38 -8.23
CA PHE A 518 20.02 -10.91 -9.40
C PHE A 518 20.85 -12.14 -9.01
N ALA A 519 20.67 -13.23 -9.76
CA ALA A 519 21.48 -14.42 -9.60
C ALA A 519 22.92 -14.09 -9.99
N LEU A 520 23.84 -14.32 -9.06
CA LEU A 520 25.26 -14.12 -9.27
C LEU A 520 25.91 -15.45 -9.64
N SER A 521 26.85 -15.43 -10.59
CA SER A 521 27.75 -16.55 -10.81
C SER A 521 28.61 -16.80 -9.56
N THR A 522 29.26 -17.95 -9.47
CA THR A 522 30.26 -18.22 -8.41
C THR A 522 31.45 -17.25 -8.41
N THR A 523 31.61 -16.44 -9.45
CA THR A 523 32.61 -15.36 -9.54
C THR A 523 32.03 -13.97 -9.25
N GLY A 524 30.77 -13.89 -8.81
CA GLY A 524 30.09 -12.65 -8.43
C GLY A 524 29.54 -11.83 -9.60
N ILE A 525 29.53 -12.36 -10.81
CA ILE A 525 29.01 -11.65 -12.00
C ILE A 525 27.51 -11.91 -12.09
N ALA A 526 26.71 -10.85 -12.17
CA ALA A 526 25.26 -10.98 -12.36
C ALA A 526 24.95 -11.68 -13.68
N LEU A 527 24.02 -12.64 -13.65
CA LEU A 527 23.53 -13.30 -14.85
C LEU A 527 22.43 -12.48 -15.50
N THR A 528 22.84 -11.35 -16.05
CA THR A 528 22.06 -10.47 -16.90
C THR A 528 22.88 -10.18 -18.15
N PRO A 529 22.30 -10.21 -19.36
CA PRO A 529 22.95 -9.60 -20.50
C PRO A 529 23.14 -8.10 -20.25
N GLU A 530 24.18 -7.50 -20.85
CA GLU A 530 24.26 -6.05 -20.91
C GLU A 530 23.04 -5.51 -21.67
N PRO A 531 22.33 -4.48 -21.18
CA PRO A 531 21.21 -3.89 -21.89
C PRO A 531 21.68 -3.40 -23.26
N ARG A 532 21.29 -4.10 -24.32
CA ARG A 532 21.63 -3.73 -25.69
C ARG A 532 20.42 -3.09 -26.34
N PRO A 533 20.51 -1.82 -26.78
CA PRO A 533 19.46 -1.24 -27.61
C PRO A 533 19.21 -2.16 -28.81
N GLU A 534 17.95 -2.52 -29.05
CA GLU A 534 17.52 -3.23 -30.26
C GLU A 534 17.97 -4.70 -30.39
N ALA A 535 18.13 -5.41 -29.26
CA ALA A 535 18.42 -6.84 -29.28
C ALA A 535 17.13 -7.69 -29.38
N ILE A 536 17.06 -8.54 -30.42
CA ILE A 536 16.02 -9.58 -30.58
C ILE A 536 16.42 -10.93 -29.97
N GLN A 537 17.61 -10.99 -29.37
CA GLN A 537 18.15 -12.17 -28.71
C GLN A 537 19.04 -11.74 -27.56
N GLU A 538 18.85 -12.39 -26.41
CA GLU A 538 19.70 -12.20 -25.24
C GLU A 538 20.15 -13.52 -24.64
N THR A 539 21.35 -13.53 -24.05
CA THR A 539 21.95 -14.72 -23.43
C THR A 539 22.59 -14.38 -22.10
N GLY A 540 22.25 -15.14 -21.06
CA GLY A 540 22.94 -15.12 -19.76
C GLY A 540 23.64 -16.45 -19.52
N THR A 541 24.94 -16.42 -19.18
CA THR A 541 25.73 -17.62 -18.89
C THR A 541 26.54 -17.45 -17.62
N GLY A 542 26.53 -18.45 -16.75
CA GLY A 542 27.53 -18.59 -15.70
C GLY A 542 27.28 -19.78 -14.77
N THR A 543 28.20 -19.97 -13.82
CA THR A 543 28.13 -21.07 -12.86
C THR A 543 27.26 -20.70 -11.67
N LEU A 544 26.16 -21.42 -11.47
CA LEU A 544 25.23 -21.22 -10.35
C LEU A 544 25.45 -22.28 -9.26
N ALA A 545 25.19 -21.91 -8.01
CA ALA A 545 25.17 -22.83 -6.89
C ALA A 545 23.90 -23.70 -6.91
N GLN A 546 23.83 -24.71 -6.05
CA GLN A 546 22.61 -25.48 -5.84
C GLN A 546 21.49 -24.55 -5.33
N GLY A 547 20.32 -24.60 -5.96
CA GLY A 547 19.17 -23.78 -5.57
C GLY A 547 18.11 -23.62 -6.65
N ASP A 548 17.05 -22.91 -6.28
CA ASP A 548 15.96 -22.54 -7.17
C ASP A 548 16.16 -21.12 -7.70
N TYR A 549 15.90 -20.94 -8.99
CA TYR A 549 16.11 -19.69 -9.71
C TYR A 549 14.91 -19.36 -10.59
N ILE A 550 14.75 -18.08 -10.87
CA ILE A 550 13.71 -17.53 -11.73
C ILE A 550 14.35 -16.93 -12.97
N ILE A 551 13.77 -17.22 -14.13
CA ILE A 551 14.04 -16.51 -15.37
C ILE A 551 12.94 -15.48 -15.52
N TYR A 552 13.31 -14.21 -15.61
CA TYR A 552 12.42 -13.11 -15.93
C TYR A 552 12.84 -12.52 -17.28
N VAL A 553 11.93 -12.55 -18.24
CA VAL A 553 12.09 -11.93 -19.57
C VAL A 553 11.21 -10.68 -19.59
N ASN A 554 11.81 -9.51 -19.82
CA ASN A 554 11.10 -8.26 -20.12
C ASN A 554 11.24 -7.98 -21.63
N GLY A 555 10.30 -7.30 -22.27
CA GLY A 555 10.46 -6.85 -23.65
C GLY A 555 9.71 -5.57 -23.94
N ARG A 556 10.32 -4.61 -24.62
CA ARG A 556 9.66 -3.36 -25.04
C ARG A 556 9.39 -3.36 -26.54
N PRO A 557 8.12 -3.23 -26.97
CA PRO A 557 7.79 -2.91 -28.34
C PRO A 557 8.30 -1.53 -28.73
N ASN A 558 9.12 -1.41 -29.76
CA ASN A 558 9.20 -0.17 -30.52
C ASN A 558 8.15 -0.23 -31.62
N ILE A 559 6.99 0.39 -31.34
CA ILE A 559 5.95 0.61 -32.34
C ILE A 559 6.32 1.91 -33.03
N SER A 560 6.67 1.86 -34.32
CA SER A 560 6.92 3.10 -35.07
C SER A 560 5.66 3.97 -35.03
N THR A 561 5.84 5.29 -34.98
CA THR A 561 4.82 6.34 -34.84
C THR A 561 3.81 6.46 -36.00
N GLY A 562 3.58 5.38 -36.75
CA GLY A 562 2.57 5.28 -37.79
C GLY A 562 1.32 4.60 -37.27
N VAL A 563 0.33 5.40 -36.88
CA VAL A 563 -1.10 5.08 -36.69
C VAL A 563 -1.49 3.65 -37.13
N LEU A 564 -1.43 2.69 -36.21
CA LEU A 564 -2.09 1.39 -36.37
C LEU A 564 -3.59 1.59 -36.14
N THR A 565 -4.28 2.06 -37.18
CA THR A 565 -5.75 2.07 -37.24
C THR A 565 -6.25 0.68 -37.62
N ASN A 566 -6.15 -0.30 -36.72
CA ASN A 566 -7.16 -1.35 -36.65
C ASN A 566 -7.04 -2.28 -35.42
N THR A 567 -8.20 -2.82 -35.08
CA THR A 567 -8.62 -3.77 -34.05
C THR A 567 -7.89 -5.14 -34.00
N ALA A 568 -6.68 -5.27 -34.54
CA ALA A 568 -5.96 -6.55 -34.59
C ALA A 568 -5.02 -6.73 -33.38
N SER A 569 -5.21 -7.81 -32.64
CA SER A 569 -4.27 -8.32 -31.64
C SER A 569 -2.97 -8.78 -32.31
N ASN A 570 -1.84 -8.08 -32.11
CA ASN A 570 -0.55 -8.56 -32.61
C ASN A 570 0.08 -9.52 -31.59
N THR A 571 0.59 -10.65 -32.07
CA THR A 571 1.21 -11.69 -31.22
C THR A 571 2.72 -11.75 -31.45
N VAL A 572 3.53 -11.69 -30.39
CA VAL A 572 4.97 -12.06 -30.42
C VAL A 572 5.10 -13.49 -29.97
N THR A 573 6.04 -14.25 -30.52
CA THR A 573 6.48 -15.51 -29.91
C THR A 573 7.95 -15.41 -29.54
N PHE A 574 8.27 -15.68 -28.27
CA PHE A 574 9.64 -15.81 -27.79
C PHE A 574 10.02 -17.28 -27.70
N ARG A 575 11.25 -17.61 -28.06
CA ARG A 575 11.87 -18.91 -27.80
C ARG A 575 12.86 -18.76 -26.66
N LEU A 576 12.58 -19.45 -25.56
CA LEU A 576 13.45 -19.58 -24.41
C LEU A 576 14.10 -20.97 -24.43
N SER A 577 15.41 -21.05 -24.17
CA SER A 577 16.12 -22.31 -23.96
C SER A 577 16.98 -22.25 -22.71
N LEU A 578 17.02 -23.36 -21.98
CA LEU A 578 17.81 -23.55 -20.76
C LEU A 578 18.74 -24.75 -20.96
N THR A 579 20.04 -24.52 -20.91
CA THR A 579 21.05 -25.57 -21.15
C THR A 579 22.12 -25.61 -20.06
N SER A 580 22.68 -26.79 -19.89
CA SER A 580 23.92 -27.05 -19.14
C SER A 580 24.82 -27.92 -20.02
N PRO A 581 26.17 -27.80 -19.92
CA PRO A 581 27.10 -28.55 -20.75
C PRO A 581 26.95 -30.08 -20.72
#